data_AF-A0A4Z1T6W3-F1
#
_entry.id   AF-A0A4Z1T6W3-F1
#
_cell.length_a   1.000
_cell.length_b   1.000
_cell.length_c   1.000
_cell.angle_alpha   90.00
_cell.angle_beta   90.00
_cell.angle_gamma   90.00
#
_symmetry.space_group_name_H-M   'P 1'
#
loop_
_entity.id
_entity.type
_entity.pdbx_description
1 polymer ?
#
loop_
_entity_poly.entity_id
_entity_poly.type
_entity_poly.pdbx_seq_one_letter_code
_entity_poly.pdbx_strand_id
1 'polypeptide(L)'
;MSDKISSQQIEAKVQEICGVNPTAKLVPAATLRQWAAEILAGRHTSMTSPPIGTATEPTLEEDDLGADETEFGDVVELRGHKFVICNGLVIPKDLLESKVLPMIEEYMTQHGITLDQVFSEMMQ
;
A
#
# COMPACT_ATOMS: atom_id res chain seq x y z
N MET A 1 -3.22 -4.50 39.24
CA MET A 1 -2.67 -5.62 38.46
C MET A 1 -2.77 -5.22 37.01
N SER A 2 -1.68 -4.76 36.39
CA SER A 2 -1.71 -4.44 34.96
C SER A 2 -1.52 -5.74 34.21
N ASP A 3 -2.60 -6.29 33.67
CA ASP A 3 -2.56 -7.42 32.76
C ASP A 3 -1.63 -7.07 31.60
N LYS A 4 -0.41 -7.60 31.63
CA LYS A 4 0.53 -7.47 30.53
C LYS A 4 -0.05 -8.30 29.40
N ILE A 5 -0.67 -7.64 28.44
CA ILE A 5 -1.10 -8.26 27.18
C ILE A 5 0.15 -8.93 26.60
N SER A 6 0.11 -10.27 26.52
CA SER A 6 1.21 -11.08 26.01
C SER A 6 1.28 -10.94 24.49
N SER A 7 2.48 -10.96 23.92
CA SER A 7 2.69 -10.98 22.46
C SER A 7 1.91 -12.11 21.77
N GLN A 8 1.73 -13.25 22.43
CA GLN A 8 0.91 -14.36 21.92
C GLN A 8 -0.58 -14.00 21.81
N GLN A 9 -1.11 -13.21 22.74
CA GLN A 9 -2.50 -12.75 22.69
C GLN A 9 -2.71 -11.75 21.56
N ILE A 10 -1.71 -10.88 21.33
CA ILE A 10 -1.73 -9.92 20.22
C ILE A 10 -1.75 -10.66 18.88
N GLU A 11 -0.87 -11.64 18.69
CA GLU A 11 -0.82 -12.41 17.42
C GLU A 11 -2.10 -13.21 17.17
N ALA A 12 -2.67 -13.85 18.20
CA ALA A 12 -3.96 -14.52 18.07
C ALA A 12 -5.07 -13.54 17.65
N LYS A 13 -5.08 -12.34 18.22
CA LYS A 13 -6.06 -11.30 17.88
C LYS A 13 -5.83 -10.71 16.47
N VAL A 14 -4.59 -10.58 16.01
CA VAL A 14 -4.26 -10.20 14.62
C VAL A 14 -4.82 -11.23 13.64
N GLN A 15 -4.66 -12.53 13.93
CA GLN A 15 -5.22 -13.57 13.07
C GLN A 15 -6.75 -13.52 13.02
N GLU A 16 -7.41 -13.21 14.14
CA GLU A 16 -8.85 -13.03 14.21
C GLU A 16 -9.32 -11.82 13.39
N ILE A 17 -8.64 -10.67 13.50
CA ILE A 17 -8.90 -9.47 12.67
C ILE A 17 -8.74 -9.80 11.18
N CYS A 18 -7.66 -10.49 10.80
CA CYS A 18 -7.42 -10.90 9.41
C CYS A 18 -8.40 -11.98 8.91
N GLY A 19 -9.02 -12.74 9.82
CA GLY A 19 -10.05 -13.73 9.50
C GLY A 19 -11.42 -13.09 9.26
N VAL A 20 -11.76 -12.04 10.03
CA VAL A 20 -13.01 -11.28 9.89
C VAL A 20 -12.92 -10.25 8.75
N ASN A 21 -11.75 -9.64 8.57
CA ASN A 21 -11.47 -8.70 7.49
C ASN A 21 -10.24 -9.14 6.67
N PRO A 22 -10.42 -9.75 5.49
CA PRO A 22 -9.33 -10.13 4.60
C PRO A 22 -8.45 -8.95 4.16
N THR A 23 -9.00 -7.74 4.09
CA THR A 23 -8.24 -6.53 3.69
C THR A 23 -7.35 -6.01 4.83
N ALA A 24 -7.56 -6.47 6.07
CA ALA A 24 -6.67 -6.15 7.18
C ALA A 24 -5.24 -6.67 6.94
N LYS A 25 -5.05 -7.71 6.12
CA LYS A 25 -3.72 -8.21 5.72
C LYS A 25 -2.90 -7.21 4.90
N LEU A 26 -3.55 -6.20 4.32
CA LEU A 26 -2.89 -5.12 3.58
C LEU A 26 -2.39 -4.00 4.50
N VAL A 27 -2.82 -4.00 5.77
CA VAL A 27 -2.38 -3.03 6.78
C VAL A 27 -0.97 -3.42 7.26
N PRO A 28 -0.05 -2.47 7.48
CA PRO A 28 1.28 -2.76 8.00
C PRO A 28 1.24 -3.58 9.29
N ALA A 29 2.16 -4.54 9.43
CA ALA A 29 2.19 -5.48 10.55
C ALA A 29 2.27 -4.80 11.93
N ALA A 30 2.94 -3.65 12.02
CA ALA A 30 3.00 -2.83 13.23
C ALA A 30 1.62 -2.28 13.61
N THR A 31 0.91 -1.70 12.64
CA THR A 31 -0.45 -1.16 12.81
C THR A 31 -1.45 -2.27 13.14
N LEU A 32 -1.34 -3.45 12.52
CA LEU A 32 -2.16 -4.62 12.86
C LEU A 32 -1.96 -5.08 14.31
N ARG A 33 -0.70 -5.18 14.75
CA ARG A 33 -0.39 -5.56 16.14
C ARG A 33 -0.89 -4.53 17.13
N GLN A 34 -0.79 -3.24 16.79
CA GLN A 34 -1.31 -2.17 17.62
C GLN A 34 -2.84 -2.16 17.68
N TRP A 35 -3.50 -2.37 16.55
CA TRP A 35 -4.95 -2.54 16.48
C TRP A 35 -5.42 -3.72 17.35
N ALA A 36 -4.74 -4.87 17.25
CA ALA A 36 -4.99 -6.02 18.12
C ALA A 36 -4.75 -5.71 19.60
N ALA A 37 -3.68 -4.99 19.94
CA ALA A 37 -3.40 -4.57 21.31
C ALA A 37 -4.45 -3.60 21.86
N GLU A 38 -4.98 -2.70 21.03
CA GLU A 38 -6.05 -1.77 21.43
C GLU A 38 -7.40 -2.47 21.63
N ILE A 39 -7.70 -3.49 20.82
CA ILE A 39 -8.86 -4.36 21.05
C ILE A 39 -8.73 -5.12 22.36
N LEU A 40 -7.56 -5.72 22.62
CA LEU A 40 -7.30 -6.45 23.85
C LEU A 40 -7.30 -5.54 25.08
N ALA A 41 -6.90 -4.28 24.93
CA ALA A 41 -6.97 -3.26 25.96
C ALA A 41 -8.38 -2.66 26.14
N GLY A 42 -9.38 -3.07 25.34
CA GLY A 42 -10.74 -2.55 25.37
C GLY A 42 -10.87 -1.09 24.93
N ARG A 43 -9.83 -0.53 24.31
CA ARG A 43 -9.80 0.86 23.81
C ARG A 43 -10.38 1.00 22.40
N HIS A 44 -10.47 -0.12 21.68
CA HIS A 44 -11.08 -0.20 20.36
C HIS A 44 -11.90 -1.48 20.25
N THR A 45 -13.00 -1.46 19.51
CA THR A 45 -13.94 -2.61 19.45
C THR A 45 -14.15 -3.14 18.03
N SER A 46 -13.78 -2.37 17.00
CA SER A 46 -13.98 -2.79 15.63
C SER A 46 -12.91 -3.77 15.18
N MET A 47 -13.33 -4.91 14.63
CA MET A 47 -12.45 -5.92 14.01
C MET A 47 -12.38 -5.78 12.49
N THR A 48 -13.14 -4.84 11.92
CA THR A 48 -13.20 -4.58 10.48
C THR A 48 -12.60 -3.23 10.10
N SER A 49 -12.44 -2.32 11.05
CA SER A 49 -11.88 -0.99 10.82
C SER A 49 -10.78 -0.69 11.83
N PRO A 50 -9.59 -0.23 11.41
CA PRO A 50 -8.52 0.15 12.31
C PRO A 50 -8.91 1.37 13.17
N PRO A 51 -8.32 1.54 14.37
CA PRO A 51 -8.53 2.71 15.20
C PRO A 51 -8.12 4.00 14.48
N ILE A 52 -8.99 5.01 14.54
CA ILE A 52 -8.76 6.33 13.94
C ILE A 52 -7.73 7.04 14.83
N GLY A 53 -6.46 7.02 14.44
CA GLY A 53 -5.37 7.66 15.19
C GLY A 53 -4.02 6.93 15.14
N THR A 54 -3.94 5.73 14.55
CA THR A 54 -2.67 4.99 14.40
C THR A 54 -2.12 5.02 12.98
N ALA A 55 -2.41 6.09 12.22
CA ALA A 55 -1.50 6.51 11.17
C ALA A 55 -0.29 7.13 11.87
N THR A 56 0.55 6.30 12.48
CA THR A 56 1.97 6.65 12.51
C THR A 56 2.32 6.72 11.04
N GLU A 57 2.45 7.95 10.51
CA GLU A 57 3.11 8.17 9.24
C GLU A 57 4.32 7.25 9.21
N PRO A 58 4.46 6.39 8.19
CA PRO A 58 5.70 5.69 8.05
C PRO A 58 6.72 6.78 7.72
N THR A 59 7.50 7.19 8.72
CA THR A 59 8.92 7.46 8.45
C THR A 59 9.46 6.14 7.93
N LEU A 60 9.29 5.94 6.62
CA LEU A 60 10.08 5.04 5.80
C LEU A 60 11.51 5.49 6.10
N GLU A 61 12.18 4.77 7.00
CA GLU A 61 13.63 4.77 6.96
C GLU A 61 13.97 4.32 5.55
N GLU A 62 14.61 5.24 4.84
CA GLU A 62 15.13 5.12 3.49
C GLU A 62 16.13 3.95 3.46
N ASP A 63 15.62 2.72 3.47
CA ASP A 63 16.38 1.57 2.99
C ASP A 63 16.45 1.72 1.47
N ASP A 64 17.40 2.56 1.07
CA ASP A 64 18.18 2.58 -0.17
C ASP A 64 17.71 1.58 -1.25
N LEU A 65 16.50 1.81 -1.78
CA LEU A 65 16.05 1.28 -3.05
C LEU A 65 16.33 2.38 -4.04
N GLY A 66 17.44 2.20 -4.75
CA GLY A 66 18.10 3.17 -5.60
C GLY A 66 17.15 4.10 -6.34
N ALA A 67 17.59 5.35 -6.43
CA ALA A 67 17.03 6.38 -7.28
C ALA A 67 16.59 5.80 -8.64
N ASP A 68 15.29 5.59 -8.79
CA ASP A 68 14.64 5.52 -10.10
C ASP A 68 13.52 6.54 -10.05
N GLU A 69 13.79 7.69 -10.65
CA GLU A 69 13.00 8.93 -10.70
C GLU A 69 11.69 8.80 -11.51
N THR A 70 11.04 7.64 -11.48
CA THR A 70 9.79 7.41 -12.20
C THR A 70 8.77 6.73 -11.31
N GLU A 71 8.12 7.53 -10.47
CA GLU A 71 7.01 7.15 -9.60
C GLU A 71 5.74 6.88 -10.43
N PHE A 72 5.69 5.72 -11.10
CA PHE A 72 4.47 5.22 -11.72
C PHE A 72 3.65 4.46 -10.67
N GLY A 73 2.94 5.19 -9.80
CA GLY A 73 1.99 4.61 -8.84
C GLY A 73 2.58 3.68 -7.78
N ASP A 74 1.71 3.10 -6.96
CA ASP A 74 2.12 2.20 -5.86
C ASP A 74 2.51 0.84 -6.41
N VAL A 75 3.72 0.36 -6.09
CA VAL A 75 4.17 -0.98 -6.47
C VAL A 75 3.85 -1.99 -5.37
N VAL A 76 3.10 -3.04 -5.71
CA VAL A 76 2.77 -4.14 -4.80
C VAL A 76 3.30 -5.47 -5.34
N GLU A 77 3.94 -6.24 -4.48
CA GLU A 77 4.38 -7.60 -4.82
C GLU A 77 3.39 -8.66 -4.32
N LEU A 78 2.93 -9.52 -5.22
CA LEU A 78 2.03 -10.62 -4.92
C LEU A 78 2.54 -11.90 -5.57
N ARG A 79 2.83 -12.93 -4.76
CA ARG A 79 3.30 -14.26 -5.22
C ARG A 79 4.58 -14.18 -6.08
N GLY A 80 5.49 -13.26 -5.77
CA GLY A 80 6.74 -13.05 -6.52
C GLY A 80 6.56 -12.27 -7.82
N HIS A 81 5.38 -11.68 -8.05
CA HIS A 81 5.10 -10.82 -9.20
C HIS A 81 4.84 -9.40 -8.73
N LYS A 82 5.45 -8.41 -9.39
CA LYS A 82 5.27 -6.99 -9.09
C LYS A 82 4.13 -6.43 -9.92
N PHE A 83 3.30 -5.62 -9.28
CA PHE A 83 2.19 -4.91 -9.89
C PHE A 83 2.30 -3.42 -9.57
N VAL A 84 1.93 -2.59 -10.53
CA VAL A 84 1.79 -1.15 -10.40
C VAL A 84 0.32 -0.82 -10.28
N ILE A 85 -0.05 -0.07 -9.23
CA ILE A 85 -1.41 0.36 -8.95
C ILE A 85 -1.51 1.86 -9.23
N CYS A 86 -2.28 2.21 -10.26
CA CYS A 86 -2.54 3.61 -10.64
C CYS A 86 -4.06 3.85 -10.62
N ASN A 87 -4.58 4.70 -9.72
CA ASN A 87 -5.96 5.22 -9.71
C ASN A 87 -7.05 4.33 -10.35
N GLY A 88 -7.20 3.09 -9.85
CA GLY A 88 -8.22 2.14 -10.31
C GLY A 88 -7.76 1.09 -11.33
N LEU A 89 -6.50 1.13 -11.76
CA LEU A 89 -5.87 0.19 -12.68
C LEU A 89 -4.72 -0.55 -12.00
N VAL A 90 -4.67 -1.87 -12.18
CA VAL A 90 -3.59 -2.74 -11.69
C VAL A 90 -2.89 -3.36 -12.89
N ILE A 91 -1.61 -3.05 -13.08
CA ILE A 91 -0.82 -3.49 -14.23
C ILE A 91 0.38 -4.29 -13.71
N PRO A 92 0.69 -5.48 -14.23
CA PRO A 92 1.95 -6.15 -13.93
C PRO A 92 3.14 -5.26 -14.32
N LYS A 93 4.11 -5.07 -13.42
CA LYS A 93 5.25 -4.15 -13.63
C LYS A 93 6.04 -4.50 -14.90
N ASP A 94 6.32 -5.78 -15.09
CA ASP A 94 7.03 -6.27 -16.28
C ASP A 94 6.28 -5.94 -17.57
N LEU A 95 4.95 -5.96 -17.54
CA LEU A 95 4.11 -5.63 -18.69
C LEU A 95 4.04 -4.12 -18.93
N LEU A 96 4.01 -3.33 -17.85
CA LEU A 96 4.06 -1.88 -17.90
C LEU A 96 5.32 -1.42 -18.63
N GLU A 97 6.48 -1.90 -18.18
CA GLU A 97 7.79 -1.50 -18.72
C GLU A 97 8.03 -2.06 -20.13
N SER A 98 7.70 -3.32 -20.38
CA SER A 98 8.04 -3.95 -21.66
C SER A 98 7.11 -3.59 -22.82
N LYS A 99 5.87 -3.16 -22.55
CA LYS A 99 4.85 -2.96 -23.60
C LYS A 99 4.06 -1.68 -23.46
N VAL A 100 3.54 -1.39 -22.27
CA VAL A 100 2.60 -0.28 -22.09
C VAL A 100 3.31 1.06 -22.23
N LEU A 101 4.45 1.25 -21.57
CA LEU A 101 5.24 2.48 -21.67
C LEU A 101 5.70 2.74 -23.12
N PRO A 102 6.34 1.79 -23.84
CA PRO A 102 6.69 1.99 -25.25
C PRO A 102 5.49 2.35 -26.14
N MET A 103 4.34 1.71 -25.91
CA MET A 103 3.13 1.98 -26.69
C MET A 103 2.57 3.38 -26.43
N ILE A 104 2.65 3.86 -25.18
CA ILE A 104 2.26 5.24 -24.81
C ILE A 104 3.22 6.23 -25.45
N GLU A 105 4.53 6.01 -25.35
CA GLU A 105 5.55 6.87 -25.95
C GLU A 105 5.41 6.96 -27.46
N GLU A 106 5.16 5.82 -28.13
CA GLU A 106 4.94 5.78 -29.57
C GLU A 106 3.68 6.56 -29.95
N TYR A 107 2.58 6.36 -29.24
CA TYR A 107 1.33 7.11 -29.47
C TYR A 107 1.53 8.62 -29.27
N MET A 108 2.16 9.02 -28.16
CA MET A 108 2.44 10.43 -27.87
C MET A 108 3.32 11.06 -28.95
N THR A 109 4.37 10.36 -29.38
CA THR A 109 5.26 10.81 -30.45
C THR A 109 4.52 10.94 -31.80
N GLN A 110 3.69 9.96 -32.17
CA GLN A 110 2.90 10.00 -33.41
C GLN A 110 1.91 11.17 -33.44
N HIS A 111 1.35 11.52 -32.28
CA HIS A 111 0.36 12.58 -32.14
C HIS A 111 0.98 13.93 -31.75
N GLY A 112 2.30 14.02 -31.60
CA GLY A 112 3.00 15.24 -31.19
C GLY A 112 2.63 15.72 -29.78
N ILE A 113 2.20 14.81 -28.92
CA ILE A 113 1.81 15.07 -27.53
C ILE A 113 3.06 14.96 -26.68
N THR A 114 3.33 15.97 -25.85
CA THR A 114 4.42 15.91 -24.85
C THR A 114 3.88 15.56 -23.47
N LEU A 115 4.74 14.96 -22.63
CA LEU A 115 4.41 14.71 -21.22
C LEU A 115 3.98 16.01 -20.52
N ASP A 116 4.68 17.12 -20.78
CA ASP A 116 4.36 18.43 -20.20
C ASP A 116 2.93 18.91 -20.53
N GLN A 117 2.44 18.62 -21.74
CA GLN A 117 1.07 18.96 -22.14
C GLN A 117 0.05 18.13 -21.36
N VAL A 118 0.30 16.84 -21.18
CA VAL A 118 -0.57 15.95 -20.39
C VAL A 118 -0.60 16.40 -18.92
N PHE A 119 0.57 16.71 -18.33
CA PHE A 119 0.64 17.23 -16.96
C PHE A 119 -0.06 18.57 -16.79
N SER A 120 0.07 19.47 -17.77
CA SER A 120 -0.58 20.78 -17.73
C SER A 120 -2.11 20.69 -17.76
N GLU A 121 -2.68 19.74 -18.50
CA GLU A 121 -4.13 19.48 -18.52
C GLU A 121 -4.63 18.84 -17.22
N MET A 122 -3.81 18.04 -16.54
CA MET A 122 -4.18 17.44 -15.25
C MET A 122 -4.18 18.43 -14.08
N MET A 123 -3.47 19.56 -14.21
CA MET A 123 -3.32 20.58 -13.16
C MET A 123 -4.31 21.75 -13.30
N GLN A 124 -5.22 21.71 -14.28
CA GLN A 124 -6.35 22.64 -14.42
C GLN A 124 -7.55 22.18 -13.60
#